data_AF-A0A7X8KQK6-F1
#
_entry.id   AF-A0A7X8KQK6-F1
#
_cell.length_a   1.000
_cell.length_b   1.000
_cell.length_c   1.000
_cell.angle_alpha   90.00
_cell.angle_beta   90.00
_cell.angle_gamma   90.00
#
_symmetry.space_group_name_H-M   'P 1'
#
loop_
_entity.id
_entity.type
_entity.pdbx_description
1 polymer ?
#
loop_
_entity_poly.entity_id
_entity_poly.type
_entity_poly.pdbx_seq_one_letter_code
_entity_poly.pdbx_strand_id
1 'polypeptide(L)'
;HLKYPKAYFDVQREIYKTYHMINPEVFYNKEDQWEVANQIYGVGSEMVPVDSAYTVMKLPDRGTEFLLMSAYTPRGKDNMVAWIAGGNDGEEYGKLLVYVFSKQSLVYGPMQMEKRIDQDTIIAPQLTLLSQQGSSLIRGNLMTIPIDNNLIYIEPIYLQATSSGEQNIPELKKVIVAYGDRIVMADSLSDGLVQIFGKGSEQQGDRIVGGQAMPTDIAQLAAYANELFQKAEQAQKNGDWAAYGEYMNQLRSVLNQMAPTSATD
;
A
#
# COMPACT_ATOMS: atom_id res chain seq x y z
N HIS A 1 -16.72 8.90 21.97
CA HIS A 1 -15.40 8.92 21.32
C HIS A 1 -14.90 10.35 21.31
N LEU A 2 -13.83 10.64 22.04
CA LEU A 2 -13.09 11.89 21.85
C LEU A 2 -12.23 11.74 20.58
N LYS A 3 -11.90 12.83 19.91
CA LYS A 3 -10.93 12.82 18.81
C LYS A 3 -9.70 13.58 19.28
N TYR A 4 -8.54 12.99 19.09
CA TYR A 4 -7.28 13.67 19.35
C TYR A 4 -7.18 14.87 18.40
N PRO A 5 -6.98 16.11 18.90
CA PRO A 5 -7.10 17.29 18.05
C PRO A 5 -6.05 17.32 16.95
N LYS A 6 -6.52 17.34 15.70
CA LYS A 6 -5.66 17.41 14.50
C LYS A 6 -4.63 18.54 14.54
N ALA A 7 -5.06 19.76 14.89
CA ALA A 7 -4.14 20.90 14.96
C ALA A 7 -3.01 20.69 15.99
N TYR A 8 -3.30 20.04 17.11
CA TYR A 8 -2.29 19.76 18.13
C TYR A 8 -1.30 18.67 17.67
N PHE A 9 -1.83 17.60 17.06
CA PHE A 9 -1.01 16.58 16.42
C PHE A 9 -0.13 17.14 15.30
N ASP A 10 -0.66 18.04 14.47
CA ASP A 10 0.10 18.63 13.36
C ASP A 10 1.25 19.52 13.85
N VAL A 11 1.13 20.18 15.01
CA VAL A 11 2.26 20.86 15.65
C VAL A 11 3.31 19.85 16.13
N GLN A 12 2.88 18.78 16.78
CA GLN A 12 3.79 17.75 17.29
C GLN A 12 4.54 17.04 16.16
N ARG A 13 3.84 16.70 15.07
CA ARG A 13 4.45 16.05 13.90
C ARG A 13 5.50 16.95 13.24
N GLU A 14 5.25 18.26 13.21
CA GLU A 14 6.19 19.24 12.65
C GLU A 14 7.47 19.34 13.49
N ILE A 15 7.35 19.35 14.82
CA ILE A 15 8.49 19.34 15.74
C ILE A 15 9.28 18.03 15.61
N TYR A 16 8.58 16.90 15.55
CA TYR A 16 9.19 15.57 15.58
C TYR A 16 10.10 15.26 14.37
N LYS A 17 9.93 15.98 13.25
CA LYS A 17 10.84 15.94 12.08
C LYS A 17 12.31 16.07 12.43
N THR A 18 12.62 16.83 13.49
CA THR A 18 14.01 17.06 13.94
C THR A 18 14.28 16.42 15.30
N TYR A 19 13.33 16.49 16.23
CA TYR A 19 13.57 16.09 17.63
C TYR A 19 13.55 14.57 17.89
N HIS A 20 13.31 13.75 16.86
CA HIS A 20 13.56 12.30 16.97
C HIS A 20 15.05 11.96 17.02
N MET A 21 15.93 12.87 16.53
CA MET A 21 17.38 12.73 16.61
C MET A 21 17.86 13.04 18.03
N ILE A 22 18.13 11.99 18.81
CA ILE A 22 18.60 12.14 20.20
C ILE A 22 20.13 12.24 20.33
N ASN A 23 20.89 11.83 19.29
CA ASN A 23 22.34 11.97 19.28
C ASN A 23 22.72 13.44 19.00
N PRO A 24 23.50 14.11 19.87
CA PRO A 24 23.80 15.53 19.71
C PRO A 24 24.56 15.90 18.43
N GLU A 25 25.46 15.04 17.96
CA GLU A 25 26.26 15.26 16.75
C GLU A 25 25.38 15.16 15.50
N VAL A 26 24.57 14.09 15.41
CA VAL A 26 23.58 13.89 14.35
C VAL A 26 22.56 15.04 14.32
N PHE A 27 22.10 15.49 15.50
CA PHE A 27 21.17 16.61 15.63
C PHE A 27 21.79 17.93 15.17
N TYR A 28 23.03 18.22 15.59
CA TYR A 28 23.75 19.44 15.20
C TYR A 28 23.95 19.52 13.69
N ASN A 29 24.32 18.40 13.06
CA ASN A 29 24.56 18.30 11.62
C ASN A 29 23.27 18.10 10.80
N LYS A 30 22.13 17.79 11.44
CA LYS A 30 20.84 17.45 10.81
C LYS A 30 20.94 16.29 9.81
N GLU A 31 21.77 15.30 10.13
CA GLU A 31 22.10 14.19 9.22
C GLU A 31 20.92 13.25 8.95
N ASP A 32 19.99 13.11 9.90
CA ASP A 32 18.80 12.25 9.79
C ASP A 32 17.51 13.09 9.83
N GLN A 33 17.51 14.27 9.22
CA GLN A 33 16.33 15.12 9.20
C GLN A 33 15.21 14.48 8.37
N TRP A 34 13.99 14.47 8.91
CA TRP A 34 12.80 14.00 8.20
C TRP A 34 11.92 15.15 7.71
N GLU A 35 11.04 14.84 6.77
CA GLU A 35 10.01 15.70 6.22
C GLU A 35 8.66 14.98 6.30
N VAL A 36 7.57 15.74 6.50
CA VAL A 36 6.23 15.19 6.27
C VAL A 36 6.18 14.80 4.80
N ALA A 37 5.76 13.57 4.52
CA ALA A 37 5.68 13.09 3.15
C ALA A 37 4.81 14.03 2.29
N ASN A 38 5.12 14.15 1.01
CA ASN A 38 4.28 14.88 0.07
C ASN A 38 3.35 13.90 -0.69
N GLN A 39 2.26 14.42 -1.24
CA GLN A 39 1.31 13.72 -2.11
C GLN A 39 0.89 14.64 -3.26
N ILE A 40 0.20 14.07 -4.25
CA ILE A 40 -0.51 14.83 -5.27
C ILE A 40 -1.94 15.03 -4.78
N TYR A 41 -2.45 16.25 -4.78
CA TYR A 41 -3.76 16.54 -4.21
C TYR A 41 -4.52 17.62 -4.99
N GLY A 42 -5.85 17.53 -4.94
CA GLY A 42 -6.76 18.57 -5.37
C GLY A 42 -6.98 18.61 -6.88
N VAL A 43 -7.54 19.73 -7.33
CA VAL A 43 -7.68 20.03 -8.76
C VAL A 43 -6.30 20.42 -9.31
N GLY A 44 -5.94 19.88 -10.47
CA GLY A 44 -4.65 20.19 -11.11
C GLY A 44 -3.47 19.40 -10.55
N SER A 45 -3.70 18.49 -9.60
CA SER A 45 -2.70 17.52 -9.13
C SER A 45 -1.45 18.21 -8.56
N GLU A 46 -1.63 19.11 -7.60
CA GLU A 46 -0.53 19.85 -6.97
C GLU A 46 0.22 18.99 -5.95
N MET A 47 1.54 19.18 -5.87
CA MET A 47 2.35 18.55 -4.84
C MET A 47 2.21 19.32 -3.52
N VAL A 48 1.68 18.64 -2.49
CA VAL A 48 1.46 19.22 -1.15
C VAL A 48 1.90 18.24 -0.06
N PRO A 49 2.20 18.70 1.17
CA PRO A 49 2.39 17.81 2.30
C PRO A 49 1.14 16.96 2.56
N VAL A 50 1.32 15.69 2.90
CA VAL A 50 0.24 14.76 3.26
C VAL A 50 -0.49 15.31 4.48
N ASP A 51 -1.81 15.34 4.38
CA ASP A 51 -2.65 15.75 5.50
C ASP A 51 -2.75 14.63 6.54
N SER A 52 -2.75 14.96 7.83
CA SER A 52 -2.94 13.93 8.86
C SER A 52 -4.39 13.44 8.88
N ALA A 53 -4.56 12.11 8.85
CA ALA A 53 -5.86 11.46 8.64
C ALA A 53 -6.21 10.50 9.77
N TYR A 54 -7.49 10.45 10.12
CA TYR A 54 -8.01 9.52 11.10
C TYR A 54 -8.29 8.16 10.45
N THR A 55 -7.84 7.08 11.08
CA THR A 55 -8.02 5.72 10.58
C THR A 55 -8.20 4.75 11.74
N VAL A 56 -8.88 3.63 11.47
CA VAL A 56 -9.02 2.52 12.41
C VAL A 56 -8.22 1.35 11.87
N MET A 57 -7.29 0.82 12.65
CA MET A 57 -6.49 -0.33 12.24
C MET A 57 -6.13 -1.22 13.42
N LYS A 58 -5.75 -2.46 13.13
CA LYS A 58 -5.23 -3.39 14.12
C LYS A 58 -3.70 -3.28 14.19
N LEU A 59 -3.18 -2.81 15.31
CA LEU A 59 -1.74 -2.82 15.59
C LEU A 59 -1.33 -4.20 16.14
N PRO A 60 -0.14 -4.72 15.79
CA PRO A 60 0.33 -6.03 16.26
C PRO A 60 0.30 -6.18 17.78
N ASP A 61 0.71 -5.14 18.51
CA ASP A 61 0.89 -5.18 19.97
C ASP A 61 -0.29 -4.61 20.78
N ARG A 62 -1.27 -3.99 20.11
CA ARG A 62 -2.32 -3.19 20.79
C ARG A 62 -3.75 -3.49 20.35
N GLY A 63 -3.94 -4.40 19.39
CA GLY A 63 -5.28 -4.70 18.88
C GLY A 63 -5.83 -3.56 18.02
N THR A 64 -7.16 -3.44 17.92
CA THR A 64 -7.81 -2.42 17.08
C THR A 64 -7.80 -1.06 17.78
N GLU A 65 -7.26 -0.06 17.11
CA GLU A 65 -7.05 1.30 17.62
C GLU A 65 -7.60 2.33 16.63
N PHE A 66 -8.15 3.43 17.17
CA PHE A 66 -8.52 4.60 16.38
C PHE A 66 -7.39 5.64 16.43
N LEU A 67 -6.74 5.90 15.31
CA LEU A 67 -5.48 6.64 15.23
C LEU A 67 -5.58 7.85 14.31
N LEU A 68 -4.92 8.94 14.66
CA LEU A 68 -4.64 10.07 13.76
C LEU A 68 -3.21 9.94 13.26
N MET A 69 -3.00 9.80 11.95
CA MET A 69 -1.72 9.39 11.38
C MET A 69 -1.10 10.38 10.41
N SER A 70 0.23 10.33 10.29
CA SER A 70 1.02 11.03 9.26
C SER A 70 2.23 10.21 8.86
N ALA A 71 2.66 10.35 7.60
CA ALA A 71 3.84 9.70 7.05
C ALA A 71 5.06 10.63 7.05
N TYR A 72 6.26 10.05 7.20
CA TYR A 72 7.54 10.74 7.09
C TYR A 72 8.42 10.12 6.01
N THR A 73 9.15 10.99 5.32
CA THR A 73 10.27 10.63 4.45
C THR A 73 11.56 11.29 4.95
N PRO A 74 12.75 10.74 4.63
CA PRO A 74 13.99 11.49 4.81
C PRO A 74 13.98 12.75 3.96
N ARG A 75 14.65 13.79 4.44
CA ARG A 75 14.73 15.06 3.73
C ARG A 75 15.27 14.89 2.31
N GLY A 76 14.51 15.42 1.34
CA GLY A 76 14.88 15.35 -0.09
C GLY A 76 14.79 13.95 -0.71
N LYS A 77 14.09 13.01 -0.07
CA LYS A 77 13.80 11.68 -0.59
C LYS A 77 12.31 11.40 -0.54
N ASP A 78 11.86 10.52 -1.43
CA ASP A 78 10.44 10.14 -1.51
C ASP A 78 10.14 8.79 -0.83
N ASN A 79 11.17 8.00 -0.44
CA ASN A 79 10.95 6.72 0.22
C ASN A 79 10.52 6.94 1.68
N MET A 80 9.53 6.17 2.14
CA MET A 80 9.03 6.30 3.51
C MET A 80 10.06 5.77 4.50
N VAL A 81 10.22 6.47 5.62
CA VAL A 81 11.11 6.03 6.72
C VAL A 81 10.36 5.76 8.00
N ALA A 82 9.24 6.44 8.21
CA ALA A 82 8.43 6.26 9.41
C ALA A 82 6.99 6.70 9.19
N TRP A 83 6.12 6.29 10.11
CA TRP A 83 4.84 6.96 10.36
C TRP A 83 4.73 7.31 11.85
N ILE A 84 3.93 8.33 12.12
CA ILE A 84 3.54 8.75 13.47
C ILE A 84 2.03 8.69 13.59
N ALA A 85 1.55 8.26 14.76
CA ALA A 85 0.14 8.16 15.08
C ALA A 85 -0.15 8.74 16.48
N GLY A 86 -1.29 9.39 16.64
CA GLY A 86 -1.86 9.74 17.95
C GLY A 86 -3.12 8.91 18.23
N GLY A 87 -3.19 8.29 19.41
CA GLY A 87 -4.38 7.53 19.83
C GLY A 87 -5.59 8.43 20.12
N ASN A 88 -6.79 7.97 19.74
CA ASN A 88 -8.03 8.73 19.87
C ASN A 88 -8.98 8.20 20.96
N ASP A 89 -8.71 7.06 21.57
CA ASP A 89 -9.60 6.48 22.58
C ASP A 89 -8.86 5.67 23.64
N GLY A 90 -9.63 5.28 24.66
CA GLY A 90 -9.16 4.44 25.76
C GLY A 90 -7.96 5.01 26.51
N GLU A 91 -7.07 4.11 26.91
CA GLU A 91 -5.83 4.44 27.62
C GLU A 91 -4.78 5.11 26.71
N GLU A 92 -4.94 5.01 25.39
CA GLU A 92 -3.99 5.53 24.40
C GLU A 92 -4.35 6.94 23.91
N TYR A 93 -5.44 7.54 24.42
CA TYR A 93 -5.85 8.89 24.05
C TYR A 93 -4.73 9.92 24.23
N GLY A 94 -4.34 10.55 23.12
CA GLY A 94 -3.29 11.56 23.06
C GLY A 94 -1.86 11.06 23.20
N LYS A 95 -1.65 9.75 23.35
CA LYS A 95 -0.30 9.16 23.28
C LYS A 95 0.15 9.09 21.83
N LEU A 96 1.40 9.46 21.59
CA LEU A 96 2.03 9.34 20.28
C LEU A 96 2.75 8.00 20.16
N LEU A 97 2.57 7.36 19.02
CA LEU A 97 3.29 6.18 18.58
C LEU A 97 4.05 6.54 17.31
N VAL A 98 5.32 6.18 17.26
CA VAL A 98 6.16 6.33 16.07
C VAL A 98 6.68 4.97 15.69
N TYR A 99 6.49 4.60 14.44
CA TYR A 99 7.02 3.37 13.88
C TYR A 99 8.01 3.70 12.78
N VAL A 100 9.24 3.24 12.94
CA VAL A 100 10.35 3.47 12.01
C VAL A 100 10.59 2.19 11.24
N PHE A 101 10.56 2.28 9.91
CA PHE A 101 10.89 1.15 9.05
C PHE A 101 12.39 0.86 9.10
N SER A 102 12.76 -0.42 8.97
CA SER A 102 14.17 -0.80 8.91
C SER A 102 14.81 -0.18 7.66
N LYS A 103 16.09 0.22 7.75
CA LYS A 103 16.84 0.79 6.60
C LYS A 103 17.00 -0.20 5.43
N GLN A 104 16.72 -1.48 5.66
CA GLN A 104 16.76 -2.54 4.67
C GLN A 104 15.41 -2.72 3.95
N SER A 105 14.33 -2.15 4.49
CA SER A 105 13.00 -2.21 3.91
C SER A 105 12.82 -1.09 2.89
N LEU A 106 12.59 -1.45 1.63
CA LEU A 106 12.20 -0.48 0.60
C LEU A 106 10.69 -0.26 0.69
N VAL A 107 10.31 0.78 1.43
CA VAL A 107 8.92 1.16 1.63
C VAL A 107 8.61 2.38 0.78
N TYR A 108 7.67 2.25 -0.16
CA TYR A 108 7.28 3.38 -1.01
C TYR A 108 6.66 4.49 -0.16
N GLY A 109 7.16 5.71 -0.30
CA GLY A 109 6.44 6.86 0.27
C GLY A 109 5.27 7.28 -0.61
N PRO A 110 4.36 8.11 -0.07
CA PRO A 110 3.22 8.66 -0.80
C PRO A 110 3.59 9.19 -2.20
N MET A 111 4.53 10.13 -2.33
CA MET A 111 4.99 10.60 -3.66
C MET A 111 5.53 9.53 -4.60
N GLN A 112 6.16 8.46 -4.09
CA GLN A 112 6.61 7.37 -4.97
C GLN A 112 5.41 6.60 -5.51
N MET A 113 4.39 6.38 -4.68
CA MET A 113 3.16 5.73 -5.12
C MET A 113 2.43 6.60 -6.15
N GLU A 114 2.32 7.92 -5.92
CA GLU A 114 1.76 8.87 -6.88
C GLU A 114 2.45 8.76 -8.26
N LYS A 115 3.78 8.74 -8.29
CA LYS A 115 4.56 8.57 -9.52
C LYS A 115 4.28 7.24 -10.20
N ARG A 116 4.10 6.16 -9.44
CA ARG A 116 3.77 4.84 -10.00
C ARG A 116 2.36 4.81 -10.57
N ILE A 117 1.40 5.46 -9.91
CA ILE A 117 0.02 5.63 -10.40
C ILE A 117 0.02 6.40 -11.73
N ASP A 118 0.76 7.50 -11.81
CA ASP A 118 0.86 8.33 -13.02
C ASP A 118 1.60 7.64 -14.17
N GLN A 119 2.42 6.63 -13.87
CA GLN A 119 3.14 5.81 -14.85
C GLN A 119 2.41 4.52 -15.23
N ASP A 120 1.34 4.17 -14.52
CA ASP A 120 0.59 2.95 -14.79
C ASP A 120 -0.14 3.04 -16.14
N THR A 121 0.16 2.09 -17.01
CA THR A 121 -0.33 2.09 -18.41
C THR A 121 -1.84 1.93 -18.56
N ILE A 122 -2.53 1.48 -17.51
CA ILE A 122 -3.99 1.31 -17.49
C ILE A 122 -4.67 2.49 -16.80
N ILE A 123 -4.08 3.01 -15.72
CA ILE A 123 -4.69 4.07 -14.91
C ILE A 123 -4.43 5.46 -15.51
N ALA A 124 -3.21 5.76 -15.95
CA ALA A 124 -2.85 7.10 -16.42
C ALA A 124 -3.70 7.59 -17.62
N PRO A 125 -4.02 6.74 -18.63
CA PRO A 125 -4.94 7.14 -19.69
C PRO A 125 -6.36 7.41 -19.18
N GLN A 126 -6.83 6.66 -18.18
CA GLN A 126 -8.16 6.84 -17.61
C GLN A 126 -8.25 8.13 -16.80
N LEU A 127 -7.24 8.47 -15.99
CA LEU A 127 -7.18 9.75 -15.28
C LEU A 127 -7.20 10.93 -16.26
N THR A 128 -6.45 10.80 -17.36
CA THR A 128 -6.45 11.81 -18.43
C THR A 128 -7.85 11.96 -19.04
N LEU A 129 -8.53 10.86 -19.35
CA LEU A 129 -9.88 10.86 -19.92
C LEU A 129 -10.92 11.45 -18.95
N LEU A 130 -10.84 11.11 -17.67
CA LEU A 130 -11.72 11.63 -16.62
C LEU A 130 -11.59 13.15 -16.44
N SER A 131 -10.41 13.71 -16.76
CA SER A 131 -10.16 15.15 -16.73
C SER A 131 -10.53 15.87 -18.05
N GLN A 132 -11.25 15.22 -18.97
CA GLN A 132 -11.73 15.83 -20.21
C GLN A 132 -13.20 16.26 -20.14
N GLN A 133 -13.68 16.92 -21.20
CA GLN A 133 -15.12 17.16 -21.47
C GLN A 133 -15.86 18.00 -20.43
N GLY A 134 -15.22 19.05 -19.89
CA GLY A 134 -15.89 19.98 -18.97
C GLY A 134 -16.07 19.43 -17.55
N SER A 135 -15.25 18.44 -17.17
CA SER A 135 -15.10 17.99 -15.79
C SER A 135 -13.68 18.23 -15.32
N SER A 136 -13.51 18.55 -14.04
CA SER A 136 -12.21 18.63 -13.37
C SER A 136 -12.01 17.37 -12.52
N LEU A 137 -10.87 16.70 -12.74
CA LEU A 137 -10.40 15.64 -11.86
C LEU A 137 -9.83 16.22 -10.58
N ILE A 138 -10.19 15.61 -9.46
CA ILE A 138 -9.69 15.93 -8.12
C ILE A 138 -9.05 14.66 -7.54
N ARG A 139 -7.75 14.74 -7.26
CA ARG A 139 -7.01 13.74 -6.50
C ARG A 139 -7.32 13.92 -5.01
N GLY A 140 -7.79 12.88 -4.35
CA GLY A 140 -8.06 12.90 -2.91
C GLY A 140 -6.80 12.72 -2.07
N ASN A 141 -6.95 12.64 -0.75
CA ASN A 141 -5.83 12.31 0.12
C ASN A 141 -5.40 10.85 -0.08
N LEU A 142 -4.11 10.63 -0.32
CA LEU A 142 -3.51 9.30 -0.40
C LEU A 142 -3.34 8.73 1.02
N MET A 143 -4.20 7.79 1.38
CA MET A 143 -4.11 7.11 2.67
C MET A 143 -3.05 6.02 2.59
N THR A 144 -2.06 6.09 3.47
CA THR A 144 -0.99 5.08 3.60
C THR A 144 -1.21 4.27 4.88
N ILE A 145 -1.68 3.03 4.73
CA ILE A 145 -2.13 2.18 5.84
C ILE A 145 -1.15 1.02 6.01
N PRO A 146 -0.44 0.94 7.15
CA PRO A 146 0.38 -0.22 7.47
C PRO A 146 -0.45 -1.47 7.74
N ILE A 147 -0.07 -2.58 7.11
CA ILE A 147 -0.59 -3.92 7.40
C ILE A 147 0.60 -4.87 7.50
N ASP A 148 0.78 -5.46 8.68
CA ASP A 148 1.95 -6.26 9.05
C ASP A 148 3.27 -5.52 8.71
N ASN A 149 4.06 -6.04 7.76
CA ASN A 149 5.34 -5.49 7.33
C ASN A 149 5.25 -4.72 5.99
N ASN A 150 4.05 -4.43 5.50
CA ASN A 150 3.85 -3.78 4.21
C ASN A 150 2.81 -2.64 4.30
N LEU A 151 2.61 -1.91 3.22
CA LEU A 151 1.68 -0.79 3.13
C LEU A 151 0.60 -1.03 2.07
N ILE A 152 -0.64 -0.69 2.42
CA ILE A 152 -1.71 -0.47 1.46
C ILE A 152 -1.84 1.04 1.24
N TYR A 153 -1.99 1.43 -0.02
CA TYR A 153 -2.28 2.80 -0.42
C TYR A 153 -3.67 2.88 -1.00
N ILE A 154 -4.44 3.90 -0.61
CA ILE A 154 -5.81 4.11 -1.06
C ILE A 154 -5.96 5.58 -1.45
N GLU A 155 -6.29 5.83 -2.71
CA GLU A 155 -6.50 7.17 -3.23
C GLU A 155 -7.91 7.30 -3.85
N PRO A 156 -8.79 8.13 -3.27
CA PRO A 156 -10.07 8.41 -3.90
C PRO A 156 -9.91 9.45 -5.02
N ILE A 157 -10.56 9.20 -6.15
CA ILE A 157 -10.60 10.11 -7.31
C ILE A 157 -12.01 10.67 -7.44
N TYR A 158 -12.13 11.99 -7.38
CA TYR A 158 -13.39 12.70 -7.52
C TYR A 158 -13.47 13.44 -8.84
N LEU A 159 -14.69 13.64 -9.34
CA LEU A 159 -14.98 14.54 -10.45
C LEU A 159 -15.93 15.65 -10.00
N GLN A 160 -15.72 16.85 -10.54
CA GLN A 160 -16.67 17.95 -10.45
C GLN A 160 -16.87 18.57 -11.84
N ALA A 161 -18.06 19.10 -12.12
CA ALA A 161 -18.30 19.86 -13.34
C ALA A 161 -17.49 21.16 -13.34
N THR A 162 -17.01 21.59 -14.52
CA THR A 162 -16.28 22.88 -14.67
C THR A 162 -17.20 24.08 -14.91
N SER A 163 -18.53 23.87 -14.95
CA SER A 163 -19.50 24.95 -15.16
C SER A 163 -19.50 25.92 -13.99
N SER A 164 -19.50 27.22 -14.26
CA SER A 164 -19.55 28.29 -13.26
C SER A 164 -20.91 28.38 -12.59
N GLY A 165 -21.13 27.58 -11.55
CA GLY A 165 -22.27 27.64 -10.64
C GLY A 165 -21.86 27.24 -9.22
N GLU A 166 -22.51 27.81 -8.21
CA GLU A 166 -22.18 27.67 -6.78
C GLU A 166 -22.40 26.24 -6.20
N GLN A 167 -22.61 25.21 -7.04
CA GLN A 167 -23.06 23.85 -6.66
C GLN A 167 -22.22 22.71 -7.26
N ASN A 168 -20.96 22.94 -7.61
CA ASN A 168 -20.10 21.84 -8.08
C ASN A 168 -19.60 21.01 -6.88
N ILE A 169 -20.43 20.09 -6.41
CA ILE A 169 -20.06 19.14 -5.35
C ILE A 169 -19.22 18.02 -5.97
N PRO A 170 -17.99 17.76 -5.47
CA PRO A 170 -17.18 16.64 -5.95
C PRO A 170 -17.86 15.29 -5.69
N GLU A 171 -17.94 14.46 -6.72
CA GLU A 171 -18.47 13.10 -6.64
C GLU A 171 -17.33 12.08 -6.74
N LEU A 172 -17.31 11.09 -5.84
CA LEU A 172 -16.38 9.97 -5.93
C LEU A 172 -16.67 9.18 -7.21
N LYS A 173 -15.67 9.00 -8.06
CA LYS A 173 -15.79 8.23 -9.31
C LYS A 173 -14.98 6.97 -9.32
N LYS A 174 -13.78 6.98 -8.74
CA LYS A 174 -12.90 5.83 -8.67
C LYS A 174 -12.15 5.80 -7.34
N VAL A 175 -11.65 4.62 -6.99
CA VAL A 175 -10.70 4.41 -5.90
C VAL A 175 -9.51 3.65 -6.46
N ILE A 176 -8.32 4.22 -6.30
CA ILE A 176 -7.07 3.55 -6.60
C ILE A 176 -6.62 2.83 -5.33
N VAL A 177 -6.28 1.55 -5.46
CA VAL A 177 -5.75 0.73 -4.36
C VAL A 177 -4.44 0.12 -4.81
N ALA A 178 -3.40 0.25 -3.99
CA ALA A 178 -2.10 -0.34 -4.25
C ALA A 178 -1.60 -1.16 -3.06
N TYR A 179 -0.98 -2.30 -3.36
CA TYR A 179 -0.30 -3.16 -2.39
C TYR A 179 0.88 -3.87 -3.04
N GLY A 180 2.08 -3.64 -2.52
CA GLY A 180 3.32 -4.10 -3.15
C GLY A 180 3.45 -3.58 -4.58
N ASP A 181 3.55 -4.50 -5.54
CA ASP A 181 3.70 -4.17 -6.96
C ASP A 181 2.38 -3.97 -7.71
N ARG A 182 1.24 -4.34 -7.11
CA ARG A 182 -0.07 -4.27 -7.75
C ARG A 182 -0.72 -2.92 -7.47
N ILE A 183 -1.21 -2.27 -8.52
CA ILE A 183 -2.01 -1.05 -8.47
C ILE A 183 -3.28 -1.31 -9.28
N VAL A 184 -4.44 -1.03 -8.72
CA VAL A 184 -5.73 -1.17 -9.40
C VAL A 184 -6.55 0.09 -9.22
N MET A 185 -7.38 0.40 -10.20
CA MET A 185 -8.39 1.45 -10.10
C MET A 185 -9.76 0.83 -10.28
N ALA A 186 -10.63 1.01 -9.28
CA ALA A 186 -11.94 0.38 -9.21
C ALA A 186 -13.04 1.42 -8.89
N ASP A 187 -14.31 1.01 -9.02
CA ASP A 187 -15.46 1.88 -8.72
C ASP A 187 -15.69 2.07 -7.20
N SER A 188 -15.20 1.13 -6.39
CA SER A 188 -15.27 1.21 -4.94
C SER A 188 -14.00 0.65 -4.27
N LEU A 189 -13.77 1.03 -3.01
CA LEU A 189 -12.69 0.46 -2.21
C LEU A 189 -12.84 -1.07 -2.07
N SER A 190 -14.07 -1.55 -1.86
CA SER A 190 -14.36 -2.98 -1.76
C SER A 190 -13.93 -3.73 -3.02
N ASP A 191 -14.26 -3.20 -4.20
CA ASP A 191 -13.86 -3.81 -5.48
C ASP A 191 -12.35 -3.78 -5.67
N GLY A 192 -11.69 -2.65 -5.32
CA GLY A 192 -10.24 -2.54 -5.37
C GLY A 192 -9.54 -3.54 -4.45
N LEU A 193 -10.03 -3.70 -3.22
CA LEU A 193 -9.50 -4.70 -2.27
C LEU A 193 -9.73 -6.12 -2.76
N VAL A 194 -10.88 -6.43 -3.38
CA VAL A 194 -11.12 -7.74 -4.00
C VAL A 194 -10.18 -7.98 -5.17
N GLN A 195 -9.88 -6.98 -6.00
CA GLN A 195 -8.92 -7.14 -7.09
C GLN A 195 -7.49 -7.35 -6.57
N ILE A 196 -7.11 -6.69 -5.46
CA ILE A 196 -5.78 -6.82 -4.85
C ILE A 196 -5.61 -8.15 -4.08
N PHE A 197 -6.60 -8.54 -3.26
CA PHE A 197 -6.50 -9.65 -2.29
C PHE A 197 -7.44 -10.83 -2.55
N GLY A 198 -8.41 -10.67 -3.44
CA GLY A 198 -9.37 -11.72 -3.76
C GLY A 198 -8.66 -12.93 -4.36
N LYS A 199 -9.09 -14.12 -3.92
CA LYS A 199 -8.70 -15.39 -4.53
C LYS A 199 -9.42 -15.51 -5.88
N GLY A 200 -8.86 -14.93 -6.94
CA GLY A 200 -9.50 -14.96 -8.25
C GLY A 200 -9.06 -13.89 -9.21
N SER A 201 -7.76 -13.79 -9.47
CA SER A 201 -7.25 -13.27 -10.73
C SER A 201 -6.15 -14.21 -11.22
N GLU A 202 -6.55 -15.47 -11.44
CA GLU A 202 -6.08 -16.17 -12.63
C GLU A 202 -6.44 -15.26 -13.80
N GLN A 203 -5.44 -14.57 -14.34
CA GLN A 203 -5.59 -13.94 -15.63
C GLN A 203 -5.98 -15.03 -16.62
N GLN A 204 -7.09 -14.82 -17.31
CA GLN A 204 -7.40 -15.49 -18.57
C GLN A 204 -6.21 -15.30 -19.52
N GLY A 205 -5.32 -16.29 -19.53
CA GLY A 205 -4.58 -16.70 -20.72
C GLY A 205 -5.32 -17.89 -21.32
N ASP A 206 -5.91 -17.68 -22.49
CA ASP A 206 -6.59 -18.73 -23.24
C ASP A 206 -5.59 -19.85 -23.63
N ARG A 207 -5.95 -21.09 -23.27
CA ARG A 207 -5.81 -22.35 -24.05
C ARG A 207 -4.55 -23.27 -23.99
N ILE A 208 -4.89 -24.52 -23.56
CA ILE A 208 -4.37 -25.89 -23.86
C ILE A 208 -3.02 -26.25 -23.18
N VAL A 209 -2.84 -27.30 -22.37
CA VAL A 209 -3.08 -28.75 -22.59
C VAL A 209 -3.11 -29.51 -21.24
N GLY A 210 -4.03 -30.48 -21.12
CA GLY A 210 -3.79 -31.71 -20.36
C GLY A 210 -4.14 -31.69 -18.88
N GLY A 211 -5.35 -32.15 -18.54
CA GLY A 211 -5.70 -32.49 -17.17
C GLY A 211 -4.84 -33.63 -16.63
N GLN A 212 -4.11 -33.37 -15.56
CA GLN A 212 -3.75 -34.38 -14.57
C GLN A 212 -4.29 -33.91 -13.23
N ALA A 213 -5.18 -34.72 -12.66
CA ALA A 213 -5.67 -34.53 -11.31
C ALA A 213 -4.48 -34.48 -10.34
N MET A 214 -4.49 -33.55 -9.38
CA MET A 214 -3.44 -33.47 -8.38
C MET A 214 -3.37 -34.78 -7.58
N PRO A 215 -2.17 -35.36 -7.40
CA PRO A 215 -1.98 -36.53 -6.57
C PRO A 215 -2.36 -36.25 -5.10
N THR A 216 -3.11 -37.15 -4.47
CA THR A 216 -3.48 -37.06 -3.05
C THR A 216 -2.57 -37.87 -2.13
N ASP A 217 -1.60 -38.61 -2.69
CA ASP A 217 -0.62 -39.40 -1.93
C ASP A 217 0.66 -38.60 -1.65
N ILE A 218 1.16 -38.66 -0.42
CA ILE A 218 2.34 -37.90 0.04
C ILE A 218 3.59 -38.25 -0.77
N ALA A 219 3.76 -39.51 -1.16
CA ALA A 219 4.88 -39.93 -2.01
C ALA A 219 4.79 -39.32 -3.43
N GLN A 220 3.58 -39.16 -3.95
CA GLN A 220 3.34 -38.54 -5.26
C GLN A 220 3.45 -37.01 -5.20
N LEU A 221 3.02 -36.39 -4.09
CA LEU A 221 3.24 -34.97 -3.82
C LEU A 221 4.74 -34.63 -3.72
N ALA A 222 5.54 -35.49 -3.08
CA ALA A 222 6.99 -35.32 -3.01
C ALA A 222 7.65 -35.38 -4.40
N ALA A 223 7.23 -36.33 -5.24
CA ALA A 223 7.73 -36.45 -6.61
C ALA A 223 7.36 -35.22 -7.46
N TYR A 224 6.11 -34.75 -7.35
CA TYR A 224 5.62 -33.58 -8.07
C TYR A 224 6.29 -32.28 -7.59
N ALA A 225 6.53 -32.12 -6.29
CA ALA A 225 7.30 -31.01 -5.74
C ALA A 225 8.72 -30.95 -6.31
N ASN A 226 9.38 -32.11 -6.42
CA ASN A 226 10.73 -32.17 -7.00
C ASN A 226 10.75 -31.81 -8.49
N GLU A 227 9.72 -32.21 -9.24
CA GLU A 227 9.56 -31.84 -10.65
C GLU A 227 9.37 -30.32 -10.83
N LEU A 228 8.52 -29.70 -10.00
CA LEU A 228 8.28 -28.25 -10.01
C LEU A 228 9.56 -27.47 -9.67
N PHE A 229 10.34 -27.95 -8.70
CA PHE A 229 11.61 -27.35 -8.35
C PHE A 229 12.62 -27.40 -9.52
N GLN A 230 12.74 -28.53 -10.22
CA GLN A 230 13.62 -28.65 -11.38
C GLN A 230 13.20 -27.73 -12.54
N LYS A 231 11.89 -27.61 -12.80
CA LYS A 231 11.37 -26.67 -13.81
C LYS A 231 11.64 -25.21 -13.43
N ALA A 232 11.53 -24.86 -12.15
CA ALA A 232 11.91 -23.55 -11.65
C ALA A 232 13.40 -23.26 -11.87
N GLU A 233 14.30 -24.18 -11.50
CA GLU A 233 15.75 -23.99 -11.74
C GLU A 233 16.09 -23.84 -13.23
N GLN A 234 15.39 -24.56 -14.10
CA GLN A 234 15.59 -24.43 -15.55
C GLN A 234 15.08 -23.10 -16.09
N ALA A 235 13.92 -22.62 -15.62
CA ALA A 235 13.38 -21.31 -15.95
C ALA A 235 14.33 -20.19 -15.48
N GLN A 236 14.89 -20.31 -14.27
CA GLN A 236 15.90 -19.38 -13.74
C GLN A 236 17.17 -19.36 -14.61
N LYS A 237 17.69 -20.53 -15.02
CA LYS A 237 18.85 -20.63 -15.92
C LYS A 237 18.61 -20.01 -17.29
N ASN A 238 17.38 -20.10 -17.78
CA ASN A 238 16.98 -19.54 -19.07
C ASN A 238 16.57 -18.06 -19.00
N GLY A 239 16.57 -17.45 -17.80
CA GLY A 239 16.16 -16.06 -17.58
C GLY A 239 14.64 -15.83 -17.68
N ASP A 240 13.84 -16.90 -17.65
CA ASP A 240 12.39 -16.85 -17.70
C ASP A 240 11.82 -16.70 -16.28
N TRP A 241 11.82 -15.46 -15.79
CA TRP A 241 11.38 -15.12 -14.44
C TRP A 241 9.89 -15.29 -14.22
N ALA A 242 9.08 -15.21 -15.28
CA ALA A 242 7.63 -15.44 -15.21
C ALA A 242 7.35 -16.92 -14.93
N ALA A 243 7.92 -17.83 -15.73
CA ALA A 243 7.79 -19.26 -15.52
C ALA A 243 8.38 -19.71 -14.18
N TYR A 244 9.53 -19.13 -13.76
CA TYR A 244 10.09 -19.38 -12.43
C TYR A 244 9.10 -19.06 -11.30
N GLY A 245 8.46 -17.88 -11.37
CA GLY A 245 7.46 -17.47 -10.38
C GLY A 245 6.26 -18.41 -10.33
N GLU A 246 5.78 -18.86 -11.49
CA GLU A 246 4.67 -19.82 -11.58
C GLU A 246 5.03 -21.18 -10.95
N TYR A 247 6.18 -21.76 -11.31
CA TYR A 247 6.63 -23.02 -10.73
C TYR A 247 6.85 -22.93 -9.22
N MET A 248 7.36 -21.79 -8.73
CA MET A 248 7.55 -21.58 -7.30
C MET A 248 6.23 -21.43 -6.53
N ASN A 249 5.21 -20.81 -7.13
CA ASN A 249 3.88 -20.74 -6.53
C ASN A 249 3.22 -22.13 -6.45
N GLN A 250 3.34 -22.93 -7.51
CA GLN A 250 2.84 -24.31 -7.53
C GLN A 250 3.58 -25.17 -6.49
N LEU A 251 4.90 -25.05 -6.38
CA LEU A 251 5.70 -25.76 -5.39
C LEU A 251 5.26 -25.43 -3.96
N ARG A 252 5.03 -24.14 -3.66
CA ARG A 252 4.52 -23.72 -2.35
C ARG A 252 3.15 -24.34 -2.04
N SER A 253 2.26 -24.44 -3.03
CA SER A 253 0.95 -25.10 -2.86
C SER A 253 1.09 -26.59 -2.50
N VAL A 254 1.97 -27.31 -3.21
CA VAL A 254 2.24 -28.74 -2.97
C VAL A 254 2.86 -28.96 -1.59
N LEU A 255 3.83 -28.14 -1.20
CA LEU A 255 4.46 -28.24 0.12
C LEU A 255 3.48 -27.94 1.26
N ASN A 256 2.56 -26.99 1.07
CA ASN A 256 1.49 -26.71 2.04
C ASN A 256 0.49 -27.88 2.18
N GLN A 257 0.29 -28.67 1.12
CA GLN A 257 -0.53 -29.89 1.19
C GLN A 257 0.21 -31.07 1.85
N MET A 258 1.54 -31.10 1.78
CA MET A 258 2.37 -32.08 2.48
C MET A 258 2.56 -31.77 3.98
N ALA A 259 2.49 -30.50 4.36
CA ALA A 259 2.53 -30.10 5.76
C ALA A 259 1.21 -30.51 6.46
N PRO A 260 1.23 -31.42 7.45
CA PRO A 260 0.02 -31.74 8.19
C PRO A 260 -0.50 -30.48 8.87
N THR A 261 -1.81 -30.24 8.77
CA THR A 261 -2.52 -29.26 9.58
C THR A 261 -2.24 -29.59 11.04
N SER A 262 -1.39 -28.81 11.71
CA SER A 262 -1.27 -28.83 13.17
C SER A 262 -2.58 -28.31 13.76
N ALA A 263 -3.61 -29.15 13.77
CA ALA A 263 -4.66 -29.07 14.75
C ALA A 263 -4.00 -29.39 16.09
N THR A 264 -3.79 -28.37 16.91
CA THR A 264 -3.45 -28.55 18.31
C THR A 264 -4.61 -27.98 19.09
N ASP A 265 -5.32 -28.88 19.76
CA ASP A 265 -6.19 -28.63 20.91
C ASP A 265 -5.51 -27.74 21.96
#